data_AF-A0A0Q5P6B6-F1
#
_entry.id   AF-A0A0Q5P6B6-F1
#
_cell.length_a   1.000
_cell.length_b   1.000
_cell.length_c   1.000
_cell.angle_alpha   90.00
_cell.angle_beta   90.00
_cell.angle_gamma   90.00
#
_symmetry.space_group_name_H-M   'P 1'
#
loop_
_entity.id
_entity.type
_entity.pdbx_description
1 polymer ?
#
loop_
_entity_poly.entity_id
_entity_poly.type
_entity_poly.pdbx_seq_one_letter_code
_entity_poly.pdbx_strand_id
1 'polypeptide(L)'
;MAKTIIVENVRSQKLDRKFLWVAASGAIYIASPSPVFADEWGCQVLLCLADPRGPETESECKPPIEKLWNALEHGKSFPTCDLNSSAANLSPDVRSSVPASARNAGQGTGAQNVGAGPNYCSPNLLFWGPPEQSMLTCGARGAINITIDNQLFTRVWWGINGKTTVTEFYGQGSTTVPYDPASSAQQFLSKTDAPGSGSATAVGSGGNH
;
A
#
# COMPACT_ATOMS: atom_id res chain seq x y z
N MET A 1 -24.00 -34.65 37.90
CA MET A 1 -23.24 -34.92 39.13
C MET A 1 -21.86 -34.31 38.96
N ALA A 2 -21.53 -33.33 39.77
CA ALA A 2 -20.35 -32.47 39.64
C ALA A 2 -19.22 -32.90 40.61
N LYS A 3 -17.97 -32.74 40.18
CA LYS A 3 -16.77 -32.53 41.01
C LYS A 3 -15.63 -32.10 40.08
N THR A 4 -15.36 -30.80 39.91
CA THR A 4 -14.43 -29.97 40.70
C THR A 4 -13.12 -30.69 41.03
N ILE A 5 -12.06 -30.38 40.26
CA ILE A 5 -10.68 -30.57 40.69
C ILE A 5 -10.10 -29.20 41.00
N ILE A 6 -9.52 -29.14 42.19
CA ILE A 6 -9.01 -27.98 42.92
C ILE A 6 -7.70 -27.49 42.28
N VAL A 7 -7.55 -26.18 42.21
CA VAL A 7 -6.28 -25.48 41.98
C VAL A 7 -5.48 -25.53 43.29
N GLU A 8 -4.37 -26.27 43.30
CA GLU A 8 -3.41 -26.23 44.42
C GLU A 8 -2.04 -25.69 43.97
N ASN A 9 -1.87 -24.40 44.26
CA ASN A 9 -0.73 -23.76 44.91
C ASN A 9 0.69 -24.30 44.61
N VAL A 10 1.41 -23.58 43.74
CA VAL A 10 2.85 -23.71 43.53
C VAL A 10 3.60 -23.17 44.76
N ARG A 11 4.04 -24.07 45.64
CA ARG A 11 4.92 -23.72 46.76
C ARG A 11 6.38 -23.87 46.35
N SER A 12 7.01 -22.74 46.06
CA SER A 12 8.46 -22.60 45.89
C SER A 12 9.17 -22.85 47.22
N GLN A 13 10.06 -23.86 47.28
CA GLN A 13 11.18 -23.87 48.23
C GLN A 13 12.42 -24.53 47.63
N LYS A 14 13.52 -23.80 47.78
CA LYS A 14 14.91 -24.11 47.40
C LYS A 14 15.36 -25.47 47.95
N LEU A 15 16.08 -26.25 47.14
CA LEU A 15 16.88 -27.34 47.66
C LEU A 15 18.17 -27.53 46.85
N ASP A 16 19.18 -27.99 47.58
CA ASP A 16 20.56 -27.59 47.49
C ASP A 16 21.39 -28.19 46.35
N ARG A 17 22.40 -27.40 46.01
CA ARG A 17 23.48 -27.70 45.07
C ARG A 17 24.40 -28.75 45.67
N LYS A 18 24.36 -29.99 45.15
CA LYS A 18 25.48 -30.96 44.98
C LYS A 18 24.96 -32.41 44.81
N PHE A 19 24.91 -32.91 43.58
CA PHE A 19 25.57 -34.15 43.11
C PHE A 19 24.96 -34.58 41.77
N LEU A 20 25.84 -34.79 40.79
CA LEU A 20 25.56 -35.29 39.44
C LEU A 20 24.93 -36.70 39.49
N TRP A 21 24.03 -37.03 38.56
CA TRP A 21 24.21 -38.07 37.52
C TRP A 21 22.87 -38.37 36.81
N VAL A 22 23.01 -38.74 35.53
CA VAL A 22 22.01 -39.26 34.57
C VAL A 22 21.31 -38.22 33.70
N ALA A 23 21.83 -38.11 32.47
CA ALA A 23 21.16 -37.50 31.34
C ALA A 23 19.88 -38.28 31.00
N ALA A 24 18.74 -37.60 31.00
CA ALA A 24 17.54 -38.03 30.30
C ALA A 24 17.06 -36.86 29.43
N SER A 25 17.26 -37.07 28.15
CA SER A 25 16.84 -36.28 27.01
C SER A 25 15.40 -35.80 27.16
N GLY A 26 15.20 -34.49 27.04
CA GLY A 26 13.87 -33.88 27.09
C GLY A 26 13.94 -32.40 26.75
N ALA A 27 14.59 -32.07 25.63
CA ALA A 27 14.34 -30.78 25.00
C ALA A 27 12.88 -30.78 24.55
N ILE A 28 11.98 -30.30 25.41
CA ILE A 28 10.65 -29.87 24.98
C ILE A 28 10.92 -28.61 24.16
N TYR A 29 11.20 -28.83 22.87
CA TYR A 29 10.99 -27.82 21.87
C TYR A 29 9.50 -27.52 21.90
N ILE A 30 9.12 -26.47 22.62
CA ILE A 30 7.88 -25.79 22.34
C ILE A 30 8.09 -25.25 20.93
N ALA A 31 7.73 -26.04 19.93
CA ALA A 31 7.45 -25.52 18.61
C ALA A 31 6.26 -24.59 18.81
N SER A 32 6.56 -23.33 19.12
CA SER A 32 5.63 -22.23 18.88
C SER A 32 5.12 -22.46 17.46
N PRO A 33 3.81 -22.53 17.21
CA PRO A 33 3.33 -22.51 15.84
C PRO A 33 3.96 -21.27 15.22
N SER A 34 4.83 -21.48 14.23
CA SER A 34 5.27 -20.41 13.36
C SER A 34 3.98 -19.74 12.92
N PRO A 35 3.73 -18.46 13.20
CA PRO A 35 2.69 -17.74 12.48
C PRO A 35 2.91 -18.04 11.00
N VAL A 36 1.93 -18.70 10.38
CA VAL A 36 1.93 -18.96 8.95
C VAL A 36 1.61 -17.61 8.32
N PHE A 37 2.65 -16.78 8.19
CA PHE A 37 2.54 -15.42 7.64
C PHE A 37 2.29 -15.55 6.14
N ALA A 38 1.05 -15.78 5.74
CA ALA A 38 0.64 -15.44 4.38
C ALA A 38 0.72 -13.91 4.30
N ASP A 39 1.83 -13.38 3.78
CA ASP A 39 2.14 -11.98 3.47
C ASP A 39 1.33 -10.90 4.22
N GLU A 40 1.19 -10.99 5.56
CA GLU A 40 0.21 -10.18 6.30
C GLU A 40 0.42 -8.68 6.06
N TRP A 41 1.69 -8.26 5.99
CA TRP A 41 2.01 -6.85 5.79
C TRP A 41 1.69 -6.35 4.37
N GLY A 42 1.75 -7.20 3.34
CA GLY A 42 1.42 -6.83 1.97
C GLY A 42 -0.08 -6.66 1.78
N CYS A 43 -0.87 -7.54 2.38
CA CYS A 43 -2.32 -7.39 2.41
C CYS A 43 -2.76 -6.22 3.29
N GLN A 44 -2.09 -5.97 4.41
CA GLN A 44 -2.32 -4.77 5.21
C GLN A 44 -2.05 -3.50 4.41
N VAL A 45 -0.94 -3.44 3.66
CA VAL A 45 -0.64 -2.34 2.74
C VAL A 45 -1.73 -2.15 1.69
N LEU A 46 -2.18 -3.23 1.03
CA LEU A 46 -3.23 -3.16 0.02
C LEU A 46 -4.52 -2.58 0.60
N LEU A 47 -4.94 -3.05 1.77
CA LEU A 47 -6.14 -2.55 2.46
C LEU A 47 -6.02 -1.07 2.84
N CYS A 48 -4.86 -0.66 3.36
CA CYS A 48 -4.60 0.73 3.71
C CYS A 48 -4.62 1.67 2.49
N LEU A 49 -4.02 1.25 1.37
CA LEU A 49 -4.03 2.02 0.12
C LEU A 49 -5.42 2.09 -0.54
N ALA A 50 -6.32 1.17 -0.20
CA ALA A 50 -7.70 1.18 -0.65
C ALA A 50 -8.55 2.26 0.06
N ASP A 51 -8.09 2.84 1.17
CA ASP A 51 -8.85 3.89 1.85
C ASP A 51 -8.95 5.16 0.98
N PRO A 52 -10.17 5.57 0.57
CA PRO A 52 -10.36 6.75 -0.28
C PRO A 52 -9.92 8.06 0.37
N ARG A 53 -9.78 8.11 1.70
CA ARG A 53 -9.36 9.31 2.45
C ARG A 53 -7.84 9.50 2.44
N GLY A 54 -7.09 8.44 2.15
CA GLY A 54 -5.63 8.48 2.14
C GLY A 54 -5.01 7.29 2.89
N PRO A 55 -3.79 6.89 2.52
CA PRO A 55 -3.20 5.63 2.98
C PRO A 55 -2.82 5.61 4.47
N GLU A 56 -2.67 6.77 5.11
CA GLU A 56 -2.29 6.91 6.52
C GLU A 56 -3.39 7.58 7.37
N THR A 57 -4.62 7.65 6.83
CA THR A 57 -5.78 8.23 7.52
C THR A 57 -6.05 7.50 8.82
N GLU A 58 -6.04 6.17 8.75
CA GLU A 58 -6.21 5.31 9.91
C GLU A 58 -4.86 5.05 10.61
N SER A 59 -4.88 5.06 11.93
CA SER A 59 -3.66 5.01 12.74
C SER A 59 -2.89 3.69 12.60
N GLU A 60 -3.61 2.59 12.44
CA GLU A 60 -3.08 1.25 12.19
C GLU A 60 -2.42 1.11 10.81
N CYS A 61 -2.73 2.04 9.89
CA CYS A 61 -2.15 2.07 8.56
C CYS A 61 -0.83 2.84 8.49
N LYS A 62 -0.47 3.64 9.50
CA LYS A 62 0.80 4.38 9.48
C LYS A 62 2.03 3.44 9.45
N PRO A 63 2.19 2.47 10.36
CA PRO A 63 3.36 1.60 10.33
C PRO A 63 3.56 0.79 9.03
N PRO A 64 2.54 0.11 8.46
CA PRO A 64 2.74 -0.66 7.23
C PRO A 64 2.99 0.24 6.01
N ILE A 65 2.40 1.44 5.97
CA ILE A 65 2.56 2.37 4.85
C ILE A 65 3.90 3.10 4.90
N GLU A 66 4.38 3.51 6.08
CA GLU A 66 5.74 4.04 6.23
C GLU A 66 6.80 3.00 5.81
N LYS A 67 6.57 1.72 6.18
CA LYS A 67 7.41 0.60 5.72
C LYS A 67 7.37 0.44 4.20
N LEU A 68 6.19 0.57 3.58
CA LEU A 68 6.05 0.54 2.12
C LEU A 68 6.86 1.66 1.47
N TRP A 69 6.72 2.91 1.92
CA TRP A 69 7.44 4.04 1.35
C TRP A 69 8.95 3.83 1.45
N ASN A 70 9.45 3.44 2.62
CA ASN A 70 10.86 3.12 2.79
C ASN A 70 11.32 2.05 1.79
N ALA A 71 10.55 0.98 1.59
CA ALA A 71 10.89 -0.07 0.64
C ALA A 71 10.96 0.46 -0.80
N LEU A 72 9.94 1.20 -1.24
CA LEU A 72 9.89 1.77 -2.59
C LEU A 72 10.98 2.80 -2.85
N GLU A 73 11.33 3.62 -1.85
CA GLU A 73 12.44 4.58 -1.93
C GLU A 73 13.80 3.91 -2.13
N HIS A 74 13.97 2.69 -1.61
CA HIS A 74 15.17 1.88 -1.80
C HIS A 74 15.09 0.98 -3.03
N GLY A 75 14.12 1.22 -3.93
CA GLY A 75 13.95 0.47 -5.18
C GLY A 75 13.50 -0.98 -4.97
N LYS A 76 12.93 -1.31 -3.80
CA LYS A 76 12.33 -2.64 -3.58
C LYS A 76 11.02 -2.76 -4.35
N SER A 77 10.70 -3.98 -4.74
CA SER A 77 9.42 -4.30 -5.35
C SER A 77 8.26 -4.04 -4.38
N PHE A 78 7.10 -3.72 -4.93
CA PHE A 78 5.86 -3.61 -4.18
C PHE A 78 5.54 -4.96 -3.49
N PRO A 79 5.05 -4.98 -2.24
CA PRO A 79 4.68 -6.21 -1.54
C PRO A 79 3.65 -7.04 -2.31
N THR A 80 3.80 -8.36 -2.26
CA THR A 80 2.76 -9.26 -2.72
C THR A 80 1.65 -9.38 -1.68
N CYS A 81 0.41 -9.52 -2.15
CA CYS A 81 -0.72 -9.93 -1.35
C CYS A 81 -1.54 -10.92 -2.19
N ASP A 82 -1.64 -12.16 -1.73
CA ASP A 82 -2.48 -13.18 -2.38
C ASP A 82 -3.73 -13.45 -1.54
N LEU A 83 -4.76 -12.64 -1.78
CA LEU A 83 -6.06 -12.77 -1.13
C LEU A 83 -6.77 -14.09 -1.48
N ASN A 84 -6.46 -14.69 -2.63
CA ASN A 84 -7.06 -15.97 -3.05
C ASN A 84 -6.49 -17.13 -2.24
N SER A 85 -5.19 -17.11 -1.99
CA SER A 85 -4.54 -18.07 -1.10
C SER A 85 -5.11 -17.98 0.32
N SER A 86 -5.47 -16.79 0.82
CA SER A 86 -6.09 -16.65 2.14
C SER A 86 -7.43 -17.41 2.23
N ALA A 87 -8.28 -17.34 1.20
CA ALA A 87 -9.54 -18.07 1.17
C ALA A 87 -9.36 -19.58 0.97
N ALA A 88 -8.33 -20.01 0.24
CA ALA A 88 -8.02 -21.41 0.01
C ALA A 88 -7.53 -22.13 1.28
N ASN A 89 -6.87 -21.40 2.19
CA ASN A 89 -6.32 -21.91 3.45
C ASN A 89 -7.35 -22.01 4.60
N LEU A 90 -8.60 -21.59 4.38
CA LEU A 90 -9.67 -21.75 5.36
C LEU A 90 -9.99 -23.23 5.60
N SER A 91 -10.25 -23.61 6.86
CA SER A 91 -10.74 -24.94 7.23
C SER A 91 -11.98 -25.30 6.39
N PRO A 92 -12.17 -26.57 5.96
CA PRO A 92 -13.28 -26.96 5.10
C PRO A 92 -14.66 -26.51 5.60
N ASP A 93 -14.87 -26.50 6.92
CA ASP A 93 -16.12 -26.07 7.55
C ASP A 93 -16.36 -24.55 7.47
N VAL A 94 -15.29 -23.76 7.57
CA VAL A 94 -15.34 -22.30 7.39
C VAL A 94 -15.51 -21.99 5.90
N ARG A 95 -14.75 -22.67 5.03
CA ARG A 95 -14.79 -22.47 3.58
C ARG A 95 -16.16 -22.77 2.98
N SER A 96 -16.88 -23.78 3.49
CA SER A 96 -18.24 -24.12 3.03
C SER A 96 -19.27 -23.07 3.46
N SER A 97 -19.05 -22.41 4.59
CA SER A 97 -19.90 -21.35 5.15
C SER A 97 -19.68 -19.99 4.49
N VAL A 98 -18.54 -19.80 3.82
CA VAL A 98 -18.23 -18.55 3.07
C VAL A 98 -18.85 -18.64 1.67
N PRO A 99 -19.64 -17.64 1.23
CA PRO A 99 -20.20 -17.62 -0.12
C PRO A 99 -19.09 -17.58 -1.17
N ALA A 100 -19.36 -18.15 -2.36
CA ALA A 100 -18.37 -18.22 -3.44
C ALA A 100 -17.86 -16.82 -3.86
N SER A 101 -18.72 -15.80 -3.79
CA SER A 101 -18.35 -14.40 -4.02
C SER A 101 -17.30 -13.90 -3.03
N ALA A 102 -17.40 -14.25 -1.74
CA ALA A 102 -16.40 -13.89 -0.74
C ALA A 102 -15.13 -14.74 -0.85
N ARG A 103 -15.23 -16.02 -1.25
CA ARG A 103 -14.06 -16.88 -1.50
C ARG A 103 -13.21 -16.41 -2.69
N ASN A 104 -13.87 -15.84 -3.70
CA ASN A 104 -13.21 -15.34 -4.90
C ASN A 104 -13.02 -13.82 -4.86
N ALA A 105 -13.30 -13.14 -3.73
CA ALA A 105 -13.18 -11.68 -3.63
C ALA A 105 -11.74 -11.17 -3.80
N GLY A 106 -10.76 -12.05 -3.65
CA GLY A 106 -9.37 -11.75 -4.00
C GLY A 106 -9.10 -11.76 -5.51
N GLN A 107 -9.97 -12.34 -6.32
CA GLN A 107 -9.76 -12.49 -7.76
C GLN A 107 -9.99 -11.14 -8.44
N GLY A 108 -8.94 -10.61 -9.07
CA GLY A 108 -9.00 -9.27 -9.66
C GLY A 108 -8.80 -8.14 -8.65
N THR A 109 -8.64 -8.48 -7.36
CA THR A 109 -8.23 -7.54 -6.33
C THR A 109 -6.72 -7.56 -6.19
N GLY A 110 -6.09 -6.39 -6.27
CA GLY A 110 -4.63 -6.32 -6.31
C GLY A 110 -4.11 -4.90 -6.27
N ALA A 111 -2.79 -4.80 -6.27
CA ALA A 111 -2.09 -3.53 -6.25
C ALA A 111 -0.89 -3.58 -7.19
N GLN A 112 -0.67 -2.51 -7.94
CA GLN A 112 0.47 -2.38 -8.85
C GLN A 112 1.13 -1.02 -8.68
N ASN A 113 2.41 -1.02 -8.29
CA ASN A 113 3.24 0.17 -8.33
C ASN A 113 3.78 0.39 -9.75
N VAL A 114 3.62 1.61 -10.26
CA VAL A 114 4.15 2.05 -11.56
C VAL A 114 4.97 3.32 -11.37
N GLY A 115 6.08 3.44 -12.10
CA GLY A 115 6.90 4.64 -12.11
C GLY A 115 6.13 5.82 -12.71
N ALA A 116 6.21 6.98 -12.08
CA ALA A 116 5.57 8.19 -12.58
C ALA A 116 6.55 9.03 -13.42
N GLY A 117 6.02 9.71 -14.43
CA GLY A 117 6.80 10.49 -15.38
C GLY A 117 5.89 11.11 -16.44
N PRO A 118 6.44 11.75 -17.49
CA PRO A 118 5.62 12.38 -18.53
C PRO A 118 4.62 11.42 -19.20
N ASN A 119 4.95 10.12 -19.29
CA ASN A 119 4.09 9.11 -19.90
C ASN A 119 3.15 8.39 -18.90
N TYR A 120 3.13 8.81 -17.63
CA TYR A 120 2.21 8.29 -16.61
C TYR A 120 2.19 9.28 -15.43
N CYS A 121 1.29 10.27 -15.47
CA CYS A 121 1.19 11.27 -14.40
C CYS A 121 -0.25 11.73 -14.17
N SER A 122 -0.53 12.24 -12.97
CA SER A 122 -1.77 13.00 -12.73
C SER A 122 -1.67 14.37 -13.39
N PRO A 123 -2.75 14.86 -14.06
CA PRO A 123 -2.79 16.20 -14.63
C PRO A 123 -2.44 17.30 -13.62
N ASN A 124 -2.80 17.10 -12.34
CA ASN A 124 -2.54 18.06 -11.26
C ASN A 124 -1.09 18.01 -10.73
N LEU A 125 -0.30 17.03 -11.16
CA LEU A 125 1.10 16.83 -10.75
C LEU A 125 2.07 17.06 -11.90
N LEU A 126 1.58 17.39 -13.10
CA LEU A 126 2.42 17.76 -14.25
C LEU A 126 2.87 19.21 -14.12
N PHE A 127 4.16 19.46 -14.35
CA PHE A 127 4.75 20.80 -14.35
C PHE A 127 5.99 20.85 -15.24
N TRP A 128 6.42 22.05 -15.62
CA TRP A 128 7.64 22.28 -16.40
C TRP A 128 8.87 22.29 -15.49
N GLY A 129 9.82 21.38 -15.74
CA GLY A 129 11.05 21.22 -14.95
C GLY A 129 12.32 21.79 -15.62
N PRO A 130 13.40 22.04 -14.85
CA PRO A 130 14.72 22.44 -15.38
C PRO A 130 15.37 21.32 -16.23
N PRO A 131 16.39 21.60 -17.07
CA PRO A 131 17.27 22.79 -17.11
C PRO A 131 16.76 24.02 -17.89
N GLU A 132 15.66 23.94 -18.63
CA GLU A 132 15.13 25.09 -19.40
C GLU A 132 13.60 25.27 -19.32
N GLN A 133 12.90 24.62 -18.39
CA GLN A 133 11.42 24.58 -18.37
C GLN A 133 10.80 23.96 -19.64
N SER A 134 11.60 23.31 -20.48
CA SER A 134 11.15 22.65 -21.73
C SER A 134 10.83 21.16 -21.54
N MET A 135 11.02 20.62 -20.34
CA MET A 135 10.75 19.21 -20.04
C MET A 135 9.56 19.09 -19.10
N LEU A 136 8.46 18.56 -19.63
CA LEU A 136 7.29 18.24 -18.82
C LEU A 136 7.64 17.09 -17.85
N THR A 137 7.48 17.35 -16.56
CA THR A 137 7.89 16.48 -15.46
C THR A 137 6.69 16.12 -14.59
N CYS A 138 6.73 14.95 -13.95
CA CYS A 138 5.74 14.55 -12.95
C CYS A 138 6.23 14.82 -11.53
N GLY A 139 5.40 15.41 -10.69
CA GLY A 139 5.74 15.72 -9.29
C GLY A 139 5.79 14.50 -8.37
N ALA A 140 5.18 13.38 -8.79
CA ALA A 140 5.25 12.10 -8.08
C ALA A 140 6.43 11.25 -8.57
N ARG A 141 6.93 10.37 -7.70
CA ARG A 141 7.90 9.31 -8.08
C ARG A 141 7.20 8.11 -8.70
N GLY A 142 5.99 7.82 -8.24
CA GLY A 142 5.21 6.68 -8.70
C GLY A 142 3.73 6.82 -8.39
N ALA A 143 2.96 5.88 -8.90
CA ALA A 143 1.57 5.68 -8.55
C ALA A 143 1.36 4.21 -8.19
N ILE A 144 0.48 3.96 -7.22
CA ILE A 144 0.01 2.61 -6.92
C ILE A 144 -1.46 2.54 -7.31
N ASN A 145 -1.77 1.68 -8.28
CA ASN A 145 -3.13 1.39 -8.69
C ASN A 145 -3.66 0.23 -7.87
N ILE A 146 -4.72 0.47 -7.10
CA ILE A 146 -5.45 -0.57 -6.39
C ILE A 146 -6.65 -0.95 -7.24
N THR A 147 -6.79 -2.24 -7.53
CA THR A 147 -7.97 -2.79 -8.21
C THR A 147 -8.79 -3.62 -7.24
N ILE A 148 -10.10 -3.58 -7.38
CA ILE A 148 -11.06 -4.47 -6.72
C ILE A 148 -11.97 -4.99 -7.82
N ASP A 149 -12.15 -6.32 -7.90
CA ASP A 149 -12.93 -6.97 -8.97
C ASP A 149 -12.51 -6.52 -10.39
N ASN A 150 -11.20 -6.40 -10.63
CA ASN A 150 -10.60 -5.93 -11.88
C ASN A 150 -10.94 -4.48 -12.28
N GLN A 151 -11.57 -3.70 -11.41
CA GLN A 151 -11.83 -2.28 -11.63
C GLN A 151 -10.86 -1.43 -10.81
N LEU A 152 -10.39 -0.32 -11.38
CA LEU A 152 -9.58 0.65 -10.63
C LEU A 152 -10.42 1.22 -9.48
N PHE A 153 -9.94 1.06 -8.26
CA PHE A 153 -10.64 1.47 -7.06
C PHE A 153 -10.02 2.73 -6.44
N THR A 154 -8.72 2.71 -6.19
CA THR A 154 -7.93 3.90 -5.82
C THR A 154 -6.66 3.97 -6.65
N ARG A 155 -6.16 5.19 -6.86
CA ARG A 155 -4.81 5.44 -7.35
C ARG A 155 -4.10 6.35 -6.37
N VAL A 156 -3.02 5.87 -5.80
CA VAL A 156 -2.22 6.63 -4.82
C VAL A 156 -0.94 7.10 -5.48
N TRP A 157 -0.86 8.40 -5.77
CA TRP A 157 0.37 9.05 -6.20
C TRP A 157 1.28 9.26 -5.00
N TRP A 158 2.54 8.84 -5.09
CA TRP A 158 3.48 8.86 -3.95
C TRP A 158 4.82 9.50 -4.31
N GLY A 159 5.54 9.93 -3.26
CA GLY A 159 6.84 10.60 -3.40
C GLY A 159 6.73 12.04 -3.89
N ILE A 160 5.57 12.69 -3.75
CA ILE A 160 5.36 14.08 -4.15
C ILE A 160 6.15 14.98 -3.21
N ASN A 161 7.07 15.79 -3.75
CA ASN A 161 8.03 16.59 -2.95
C ASN A 161 8.75 15.74 -1.87
N GLY A 162 9.00 14.46 -2.18
CA GLY A 162 9.74 13.53 -1.32
C GLY A 162 8.95 12.82 -0.23
N LYS A 163 7.72 13.23 0.12
CA LYS A 163 6.93 12.57 1.20
C LYS A 163 5.42 12.60 1.04
N THR A 164 4.88 13.49 0.22
CA THR A 164 3.43 13.69 0.13
C THR A 164 2.80 12.62 -0.76
N THR A 165 1.57 12.22 -0.42
CA THR A 165 0.74 11.34 -1.23
C THR A 165 -0.55 12.04 -1.63
N VAL A 166 -1.13 11.64 -2.76
CA VAL A 166 -2.46 12.05 -3.21
C VAL A 166 -3.23 10.79 -3.59
N THR A 167 -4.40 10.60 -2.99
CA THR A 167 -5.29 9.48 -3.31
C THR A 167 -6.42 9.96 -4.21
N GLU A 168 -6.53 9.34 -5.38
CA GLU A 168 -7.67 9.44 -6.26
C GLU A 168 -8.58 8.23 -6.03
N PHE A 169 -9.85 8.46 -5.76
CA PHE A 169 -10.84 7.40 -5.54
C PHE A 169 -11.76 7.24 -6.75
N TYR A 170 -12.01 6.01 -7.18
CA TYR A 170 -12.81 5.66 -8.35
C TYR A 170 -13.92 4.63 -8.04
N GLY A 171 -14.05 4.22 -6.78
CA GLY A 171 -15.10 3.31 -6.35
C GLY A 171 -16.49 3.96 -6.30
N GLN A 172 -17.46 3.19 -5.81
CA GLN A 172 -18.85 3.65 -5.74
C GLN A 172 -19.01 4.92 -4.91
N GLY A 173 -19.79 5.87 -5.44
CA GLY A 173 -20.00 7.18 -4.80
C GLY A 173 -18.89 8.19 -5.07
N SER A 174 -17.86 7.84 -5.85
CA SER A 174 -16.86 8.81 -6.28
C SER A 174 -17.41 9.82 -7.29
N THR A 175 -16.98 11.08 -7.16
CA THR A 175 -17.18 12.13 -8.17
C THR A 175 -15.95 12.32 -9.07
N THR A 176 -14.87 11.56 -8.84
CA THR A 176 -13.65 11.64 -9.64
C THR A 176 -13.92 11.15 -11.05
N VAL A 177 -13.60 11.98 -12.04
CA VAL A 177 -13.71 11.59 -13.45
C VAL A 177 -12.52 10.69 -13.81
N PRO A 178 -12.74 9.45 -14.27
CA PRO A 178 -11.67 8.59 -14.74
C PRO A 178 -10.90 9.22 -15.89
N TYR A 179 -9.58 9.10 -15.86
CA TYR A 179 -8.70 9.53 -16.93
C TYR A 179 -7.55 8.54 -17.08
N ASP A 180 -6.92 8.57 -18.25
CA ASP A 180 -5.70 7.82 -18.52
C ASP A 180 -4.46 8.67 -18.21
N PRO A 181 -3.63 8.27 -17.21
CA PRO A 181 -2.39 8.98 -16.89
C PRO A 181 -1.38 9.00 -18.03
N ALA A 182 -1.44 8.04 -18.96
CA ALA A 182 -0.52 8.02 -20.09
C ALA A 182 -0.81 9.13 -21.12
N SER A 183 -2.06 9.55 -21.21
CA SER A 183 -2.51 10.63 -22.09
C SER A 183 -2.37 12.02 -21.49
N SER A 184 -2.06 12.13 -20.19
CA SER A 184 -2.14 13.39 -19.44
C SER A 184 -1.14 14.45 -19.92
N ALA A 185 0.07 14.05 -20.33
CA ALA A 185 1.05 14.99 -20.87
C ALA A 185 0.59 15.66 -22.17
N GLN A 186 0.07 14.89 -23.12
CA GLN A 186 -0.42 15.44 -24.39
C GLN A 186 -1.59 16.39 -24.18
N GLN A 187 -2.48 16.07 -23.24
CA GLN A 187 -3.60 16.94 -22.87
C GLN A 187 -3.16 18.22 -22.15
N PHE A 188 -2.06 18.17 -21.39
CA PHE A 188 -1.49 19.35 -20.77
C PHE A 188 -0.95 20.32 -21.84
N LEU A 189 -0.18 19.79 -22.80
CA LEU A 189 0.40 20.57 -23.89
C LEU A 189 -0.67 21.21 -24.78
N SER A 190 -1.73 20.48 -25.14
CA SER A 190 -2.80 21.04 -25.98
C SER A 190 -3.56 22.20 -25.32
N LYS A 191 -3.60 22.25 -23.98
CA LYS A 191 -4.22 23.36 -23.23
C LYS A 191 -3.31 24.57 -23.08
N THR A 192 -1.99 24.37 -23.03
CA THR A 192 -1.02 25.47 -23.00
C THR A 192 -0.86 26.12 -24.38
N ASP A 193 -1.04 25.36 -25.45
CA ASP A 193 -0.97 25.85 -26.83
C ASP A 193 -2.28 26.52 -27.30
N ALA A 194 -3.36 26.40 -26.53
CA ALA A 194 -4.64 27.02 -26.85
C ALA A 194 -4.56 28.54 -26.72
N PRO A 195 -4.91 29.33 -27.76
CA PRO A 195 -4.86 30.78 -27.71
C PRO A 195 -5.89 31.31 -26.70
N GLY A 196 -5.43 31.66 -25.50
CA GLY A 196 -6.27 32.25 -24.44
C GLY A 196 -5.87 31.94 -23.00
N SER A 197 -4.93 31.03 -22.73
CA SER A 197 -4.54 30.65 -21.35
C SER A 197 -3.25 31.34 -20.86
N GLY A 198 -3.32 32.65 -20.62
CA GLY A 198 -2.53 33.30 -19.56
C GLY A 198 -1.19 33.98 -19.91
N SER A 199 -1.28 35.29 -20.15
CA SER A 199 -0.45 36.36 -19.56
C SER A 199 1.08 36.19 -19.49
N ALA A 200 1.75 36.41 -20.60
CA ALA A 200 3.06 37.04 -20.58
C ALA A 200 2.88 38.57 -20.49
N THR A 201 2.97 39.14 -19.28
CA THR A 201 3.34 40.55 -19.15
C THR A 201 4.73 40.71 -19.75
N ALA A 202 4.79 41.08 -21.03
CA ALA A 202 5.99 41.56 -21.67
C ALA A 202 6.40 42.87 -20.98
N VAL A 203 7.32 42.78 -20.03
CA VAL A 203 8.11 43.95 -19.61
C VAL A 203 8.97 44.32 -20.82
N GLY A 204 8.56 45.38 -21.51
CA GLY A 204 9.24 45.90 -22.68
C GLY A 204 10.69 46.26 -22.36
N SER A 205 11.60 45.70 -23.16
CA SER A 205 13.00 46.11 -23.20
C SER A 205 13.09 47.47 -23.88
N GLY A 206 13.24 48.54 -23.09
CA GLY A 206 13.56 49.87 -23.58
C GLY A 206 15.08 50.03 -23.65
N GLY A 207 15.65 49.86 -24.84
CA GLY A 207 17.03 50.25 -25.14
C GLY A 207 17.14 51.77 -25.28
N ASN A 208 18.13 52.37 -24.62
CA ASN A 208 18.47 53.78 -24.80
C ASN A 208 19.54 53.93 -25.89
N HIS A 209 19.29 54.92 -26.76
CA HIS A 209 20.24 55.59 -27.63
C HIS A 209 21.26 56.39 -26.85
#